data_AF-A0A966THL7-F1
#
_entry.id   AF-A0A966THL7-F1
#
_cell.length_a   1.000
_cell.length_b   1.000
_cell.length_c   1.000
_cell.angle_alpha   90.00
_cell.angle_beta   90.00
_cell.angle_gamma   90.00
#
_symmetry.space_group_name_H-M   'P 1'
#
loop_
_entity.id
_entity.type
_entity.pdbx_description
1 polymer ?
#
loop_
_entity_poly.entity_id
_entity_poly.type
_entity_poly.pdbx_seq_one_letter_code
_entity_poly.pdbx_strand_id
1 'polypeptide(L)' 'DSTIADLAVATNCGQIKTGAPARSDRVAKYNQLLRIEQELGSRAKYPLLFQRSPK' A
#
# COMPACT_ATOMS: atom_id res chain seq x y z
N ASP A 1 4.02 5.50 -13.21
CA ASP A 1 4.94 5.36 -12.07
C ASP A 1 4.18 4.97 -10.80
N SER A 2 4.61 3.89 -10.14
CA SER A 2 4.03 3.29 -8.94
C SER A 2 5.02 3.15 -7.77
N THR A 3 6.23 3.70 -7.88
CA THR A 3 7.33 3.55 -6.88
C THR A 3 6.92 3.87 -5.44
N ILE A 4 6.00 4.81 -5.24
CA ILE A 4 5.49 5.16 -3.91
C ILE A 4 4.69 4.03 -3.23
N ALA A 5 4.10 3.11 -4.00
CA ALA A 5 3.44 1.92 -3.46
C ALA A 5 4.48 0.95 -2.88
N ASP A 6 5.55 0.69 -3.63
CA ASP A 6 6.67 -0.16 -3.19
C ASP A 6 7.35 0.45 -1.97
N LEU A 7 7.61 1.76 -1.98
CA LEU A 7 8.20 2.48 -0.85
C LEU A 7 7.34 2.34 0.42
N ALA A 8 6.02 2.54 0.33
CA ALA A 8 5.13 2.47 1.48
C ALA A 8 5.09 1.07 2.13
N VAL A 9 5.21 0.00 1.33
CA VAL A 9 5.32 -1.37 1.83
C VAL A 9 6.70 -1.62 2.44
N ALA A 10 7.77 -1.21 1.77
CA ALA A 10 9.14 -1.41 2.21
C ALA A 10 9.45 -0.73 3.55
N THR A 11 8.93 0.48 3.77
CA THR A 11 9.08 1.22 5.04
C THR A 11 8.03 0.83 6.08
N ASN A 12 7.08 -0.03 5.73
CA ASN A 12 5.98 -0.43 6.59
C ASN A 12 5.21 0.80 7.15
N CYS A 13 4.96 1.79 6.28
CA CYS A 13 4.27 3.05 6.62
C CYS A 13 2.85 2.81 7.15
N GLY A 14 2.20 1.74 6.71
CA GLY A 14 0.83 1.38 7.13
C GLY A 14 -0.29 2.25 6.55
N GLN A 15 0.04 3.37 5.92
CA GLN A 15 -0.90 4.23 5.19
C GLN A 15 -0.23 4.81 3.96
N ILE A 16 -1.03 5.05 2.91
CA ILE A 16 -0.59 5.69 1.68
C ILE A 16 -1.76 6.51 1.12
N LYS A 17 -1.49 7.74 0.69
CA LYS A 17 -2.47 8.61 0.02
C LYS A 17 -2.03 8.85 -1.41
N THR A 18 -2.81 8.32 -2.37
CA THR A 18 -2.48 8.39 -3.80
C THR A 18 -3.57 9.04 -4.65
N GLY A 19 -4.58 9.64 -4.01
CA GLY A 19 -5.70 10.35 -4.64
C GLY A 19 -6.96 9.49 -4.74
N ALA A 20 -7.98 9.97 -5.46
CA ALA A 20 -9.18 9.17 -5.73
C ALA A 20 -8.86 8.01 -6.70
N PRO A 21 -9.60 6.89 -6.66
CA PRO A 21 -9.46 5.76 -7.59
C PRO A 21 -10.04 6.09 -8.98
N ALA A 22 -9.52 7.16 -9.58
CA ALA A 22 -9.90 7.67 -10.89
C ALA A 22 -8.64 8.16 -11.61
N ARG A 23 -8.58 7.93 -12.93
CA ARG A 23 -7.41 8.08 -13.81
C ARG A 23 -6.31 7.04 -13.60
N SER A 24 -5.70 6.63 -14.71
CA SER A 24 -4.74 5.53 -14.79
C SER A 24 -3.49 5.72 -13.91
N ASP A 25 -2.94 6.93 -13.78
CA ASP A 25 -1.74 7.17 -12.97
C ASP A 25 -1.94 6.94 -11.46
N ARG A 26 -3.17 7.14 -10.97
CA ARG A 26 -3.54 6.90 -9.57
C ARG A 26 -3.87 5.43 -9.37
N VAL A 27 -4.67 4.87 -10.26
CA VAL A 27 -5.03 3.45 -10.28
C VAL A 27 -3.79 2.56 -10.36
N ALA A 28 -2.75 2.95 -11.09
CA ALA A 28 -1.48 2.21 -11.18
C ALA A 28 -0.84 1.94 -9.81
N LYS A 29 -0.95 2.87 -8.85
CA LYS A 29 -0.41 2.70 -7.48
C LYS A 29 -1.22 1.69 -6.68
N TYR A 30 -2.55 1.73 -6.79
CA TYR A 30 -3.43 0.73 -6.18
C TYR A 30 -3.21 -0.66 -6.76
N ASN A 31 -3.10 -0.77 -8.09
CA ASN A 31 -2.81 -2.03 -8.75
C ASN A 31 -1.44 -2.59 -8.35
N GLN A 32 -0.45 -1.72 -8.11
CA GLN A 32 0.84 -2.17 -7.61
C GLN A 32 0.73 -2.75 -6.19
N LEU A 33 -0.06 -2.15 -5.31
CA LEU A 33 -0.31 -2.72 -3.97
C LEU A 33 -0.99 -4.10 -4.06
N LEU A 34 -1.92 -4.30 -4.99
CA LEU A 34 -2.55 -5.61 -5.23
C LEU A 34 -1.54 -6.64 -5.73
N ARG A 35 -0.61 -6.26 -6.61
CA ARG A 35 0.45 -7.17 -7.08
C ARG A 35 1.41 -7.55 -5.95
N ILE A 36 1.83 -6.57 -5.13
CA ILE A 36 2.70 -6.82 -3.98
C ILE A 36 2.01 -7.75 -2.97
N GLU A 37 0.71 -7.54 -2.72
CA GLU A 37 -0.08 -8.40 -1.83
C GLU A 37 -0.15 -9.84 -2.35
N GLN A 38 -0.39 -10.01 -3.66
CA GLN A 38 -0.35 -11.32 -4.32
C GLN A 38 1.04 -11.99 -4.23
N GLU A 39 2.11 -11.23 -4.43
CA GLU A 39 3.49 -11.73 -4.35
C GLU A 39 3.87 -12.18 -2.92
N LEU A 40 3.42 -11.44 -1.91
CA LEU A 40 3.66 -11.76 -0.51
C LEU A 40 2.80 -12.93 0.00
N GLY A 41 1.63 -13.15 -0.61
CA GLY A 41 0.71 -14.22 -0.23
C GLY A 41 0.37 -14.19 1.26
N SER A 42 0.59 -15.31 1.96
CA SER A 42 0.32 -15.43 3.41
C SER A 42 1.15 -14.51 4.31
N ARG A 43 2.22 -13.89 3.77
CA ARG A 43 3.05 -12.92 4.51
C ARG A 43 2.48 -11.51 4.46
N ALA A 44 1.56 -11.23 3.54
CA ALA A 44 0.91 -9.93 3.44
C ALA A 44 0.06 -9.66 4.70
N LYS A 45 0.16 -8.45 5.25
CA LYS A 45 -0.65 -8.03 6.39
C LYS A 45 -1.25 -6.67 6.11
N TYR A 46 -2.58 -6.58 6.19
CA TYR A 46 -3.25 -5.30 6.13
C TYR A 46 -3.02 -4.53 7.45
N PRO A 47 -2.55 -3.28 7.39
CA PRO A 47 -2.32 -2.48 8.58
C PRO A 47 -3.66 -2.19 9.28
N LEU A 48 -3.76 -2.55 10.56
CA LEU A 48 -4.93 -2.24 11.36
C LEU A 48 -4.97 -0.75 11.69
N LEU A 49 -6.13 -0.12 11.50
CA LEU A 49 -6.31 1.34 11.47
C LEU A 49 -5.96 2.06 12.78
N PHE A 50 -5.61 1.35 13.86
CA PHE A 50 -5.36 1.94 15.19
C PHE A 50 -4.35 1.20 16.09
N GLN A 51 -3.64 0.16 15.62
CA GLN A 51 -2.73 -0.61 16.49
C GLN A 51 -1.32 -0.02 16.65
N ARG A 52 -1.04 1.15 16.05
CA ARG A 52 0.29 1.81 16.12
C ARG A 52 0.31 3.11 16.94
N SER A 53 -0.61 3.25 17.89
CA SER A 53 -0.41 4.17 19.02
C SER A 53 0.07 3.38 20.24
N PRO A 54 1.37 3.04 20.38
CA PRO A 54 1.91 2.92 21.71
C PRO A 54 2.00 4.33 22.32
N LYS A 55 1.84 4.41 23.63
CA LYS A 55 2.32 5.57 24.41
C LYS A 55 3.79 5.85 24.09
#